data_AF-A0A918YN18-F1
#
_entry.id   AF-A0A918YN18-F1
#
_cell.length_a   1.000
_cell.length_b   1.000
_cell.length_c   1.000
_cell.angle_alpha   90.00
_cell.angle_beta   90.00
_cell.angle_gamma   90.00
#
_symmetry.space_group_name_H-M   'P 1'
#
loop_
_entity.id
_entity.type
_entity.pdbx_description
1 polymer ?
#
loop_
_entity_poly.entity_id
_entity_poly.type
_entity_poly.pdbx_seq_one_letter_code
_entity_poly.pdbx_strand_id
1 'polypeptide(L)'
;MTAVDTAVRVLLWSTANDSGAAGRPAPPEGELTDPQELAAPPQDLAAAVVRLAAESAARLRLDALAARERRPVGAGALLLAAAVGGRAQARLAAETVRAVPAARSLWDVLAYHAVVAPALAHIGDPALAGRLRAASPLTALLDRPDPVGETNAELLLEDVLLTHPQGRRLITTVYCEAPASPAQALWRGRLLDQLRMSERELVIDVYEAALLRHAAAHQSLIRRARAGLTVPPDLAVARPVAHWWAALARLERSHRRLLRARSGIGTGYLPGVRLYKQVERLEASGGSPA
;
A
#
# COMPACT_ATOMS: atom_id res chain seq x y z
N MET A 1 -33.08 3.77 -2.10
CA MET A 1 -31.75 3.89 -1.47
C MET A 1 -30.88 4.57 -2.51
N THR A 2 -30.36 5.76 -2.22
CA THR A 2 -29.59 6.55 -3.20
C THR A 2 -28.09 6.27 -3.11
N ALA A 3 -27.30 6.82 -4.03
CA ALA A 3 -25.84 6.80 -3.95
C ALA A 3 -25.32 7.46 -2.66
N VAL A 4 -26.03 8.48 -2.15
CA VAL A 4 -25.73 9.14 -0.86
C VAL A 4 -25.97 8.16 0.29
N ASP A 5 -27.11 7.47 0.34
CA ASP A 5 -27.41 6.47 1.38
C ASP A 5 -26.33 5.37 1.41
N THR A 6 -25.94 4.91 0.22
CA THR A 6 -24.88 3.91 0.03
C THR A 6 -23.54 4.42 0.58
N ALA A 7 -23.14 5.64 0.20
CA ALA A 7 -21.89 6.25 0.68
C ALA A 7 -21.88 6.41 2.21
N VAL A 8 -22.98 6.87 2.81
CA VAL A 8 -23.12 7.05 4.26
C VAL A 8 -22.93 5.71 4.98
N ARG A 9 -23.59 4.65 4.53
CA ARG A 9 -23.47 3.31 5.13
C ARG A 9 -22.04 2.79 5.04
N VAL A 10 -21.36 2.98 3.91
CA VAL A 10 -19.96 2.58 3.75
C VAL A 10 -19.03 3.41 4.62
N LEU A 11 -19.23 4.73 4.73
CA LEU A 11 -18.44 5.58 5.63
C LEU A 11 -18.54 5.14 7.09
N LEU A 12 -19.76 4.88 7.57
CA LEU A 12 -19.99 4.37 8.93
C LEU A 12 -19.37 2.99 9.13
N TRP A 13 -19.42 2.13 8.11
CA TRP A 13 -18.71 0.87 8.14
C TRP A 13 -17.19 1.07 8.21
N SER A 14 -16.63 2.06 7.51
CA SER A 14 -15.19 2.38 7.51
C SER A 14 -14.69 2.91 8.85
N THR A 15 -15.54 3.59 9.63
CA THR A 15 -15.20 4.08 10.99
C THR A 15 -15.30 2.99 12.06
N ALA A 16 -16.12 1.96 11.88
CA ALA A 16 -16.30 0.88 12.86
C ALA A 16 -14.95 0.18 13.18
N ASN A 17 -14.49 0.28 14.43
CA ASN A 17 -13.24 -0.35 14.87
C ASN A 17 -13.40 -1.88 15.03
N ASP A 18 -12.29 -2.57 14.74
CA ASP A 18 -11.91 -3.92 15.19
C ASP A 18 -12.60 -5.15 14.58
N SER A 19 -11.97 -5.65 13.53
CA SER A 19 -11.00 -6.76 13.63
C SER A 19 -10.02 -6.56 12.47
N GLY A 20 -8.79 -7.07 12.53
CA GLY A 20 -7.84 -6.93 11.40
C GLY A 20 -8.51 -7.27 10.06
N ALA A 21 -8.04 -6.73 8.93
CA ALA A 21 -8.74 -6.77 7.64
C ALA A 21 -9.35 -8.13 7.22
N ALA A 22 -8.83 -9.25 7.73
CA ALA A 22 -9.34 -10.60 7.52
C ALA A 22 -10.63 -10.97 8.31
N GLY A 23 -11.01 -10.23 9.34
CA GLY A 23 -12.19 -10.47 10.18
C GLY A 23 -13.33 -9.46 10.00
N ARG A 24 -13.10 -8.39 9.21
CA ARG A 24 -14.11 -7.35 9.01
C ARG A 24 -15.25 -7.90 8.14
N PRO A 25 -16.52 -7.64 8.49
CA PRO A 25 -17.63 -7.97 7.59
C PRO A 25 -17.51 -7.18 6.30
N ALA A 26 -18.02 -7.76 5.20
CA ALA A 26 -18.04 -7.09 3.91
C ALA A 26 -18.74 -5.72 4.01
N PRO A 27 -18.29 -4.71 3.24
CA PRO A 27 -18.91 -3.40 3.25
C PRO A 27 -20.39 -3.51 2.83
N PRO A 28 -21.28 -2.69 3.42
CA PRO A 28 -22.69 -2.71 3.06
C PRO A 28 -22.87 -2.44 1.57
N GLU A 29 -23.80 -3.19 0.95
CA GLU A 29 -24.17 -2.99 -0.46
C GLU A 29 -25.32 -2.00 -0.59
N GLY A 30 -25.33 -1.26 -1.69
CA GLY A 30 -26.40 -0.35 -2.02
C GLY A 30 -26.44 0.06 -3.49
N GLU A 31 -27.35 0.97 -3.81
CA GLU A 31 -27.59 1.47 -5.16
C GLU A 31 -26.77 2.72 -5.45
N LEU A 32 -26.51 2.96 -6.75
CA LEU A 32 -25.81 4.14 -7.27
C LEU A 32 -26.76 5.09 -8.02
N THR A 33 -28.01 5.15 -7.61
CA THR A 33 -29.02 6.09 -8.12
C THR A 33 -28.68 7.51 -7.65
N ASP A 34 -28.89 8.50 -8.53
CA ASP A 34 -28.65 9.92 -8.26
C ASP A 34 -27.23 10.30 -7.78
N PRO A 35 -26.14 9.85 -8.46
CA PRO A 35 -24.78 10.10 -8.03
C PRO A 35 -24.38 11.58 -8.06
N GLN A 36 -25.12 12.44 -8.77
CA GLN A 36 -24.92 13.89 -8.80
C GLN A 36 -25.04 14.53 -7.41
N GLU A 37 -25.80 13.95 -6.49
CA GLU A 37 -25.96 14.46 -5.13
C GLU A 37 -24.67 14.34 -4.29
N LEU A 38 -23.76 13.45 -4.68
CA LEU A 38 -22.45 13.30 -4.02
C LEU A 38 -21.51 14.48 -4.32
N ALA A 39 -21.78 15.28 -5.35
CA ALA A 39 -20.96 16.44 -5.72
C ALA A 39 -21.11 17.62 -4.73
N ALA A 40 -22.25 17.72 -4.06
CA ALA A 40 -22.56 18.75 -3.08
C ALA A 40 -23.18 18.12 -1.82
N PRO A 41 -22.37 17.40 -1.02
CA PRO A 41 -22.90 16.66 0.12
C PRO A 41 -23.41 17.61 1.21
N PRO A 42 -24.44 17.18 1.99
CA PRO A 42 -24.85 17.89 3.19
C PRO A 42 -23.68 18.12 4.16
N GLN A 43 -23.75 19.22 4.94
CA GLN A 43 -22.65 19.61 5.85
C GLN A 43 -22.28 18.51 6.86
N ASP A 44 -23.27 17.79 7.38
CA ASP A 44 -23.05 16.69 8.34
C ASP A 44 -22.22 15.56 7.72
N LEU A 45 -22.45 15.29 6.42
CA LEU A 45 -21.72 14.27 5.69
C LEU A 45 -20.30 14.72 5.39
N ALA A 46 -20.09 15.98 5.01
CA ALA A 46 -18.76 16.56 4.88
C ALA A 46 -17.99 16.49 6.21
N ALA A 47 -18.64 16.82 7.33
CA ALA A 47 -18.04 16.71 8.66
C ALA A 47 -17.69 15.26 9.03
N ALA A 48 -18.50 14.27 8.62
CA ALA A 48 -18.20 12.86 8.82
C ALA A 48 -16.94 12.41 8.07
N VAL A 49 -16.74 12.88 6.84
CA VAL A 49 -15.51 12.59 6.07
C VAL A 49 -14.28 13.20 6.76
N VAL A 50 -14.39 14.43 7.29
CA VAL A 50 -13.30 15.07 8.05
C VAL A 50 -12.94 14.25 9.29
N ARG A 51 -13.94 13.77 10.05
CA ARG A 51 -13.69 12.88 11.20
C ARG A 51 -12.98 11.58 10.78
N LEU A 52 -13.44 10.95 9.71
CA LEU A 52 -12.80 9.73 9.17
C LEU A 52 -11.33 9.99 8.79
N ALA A 53 -11.03 11.13 8.16
CA ALA A 53 -9.66 11.50 7.81
C ALA A 53 -8.78 11.70 9.05
N ALA A 54 -9.30 12.35 10.09
CA ALA A 54 -8.60 12.55 11.37
C ALA A 54 -8.35 11.22 12.11
N GLU A 55 -9.34 10.33 12.15
CA GLU A 55 -9.19 8.98 12.71
C GLU A 55 -8.14 8.16 11.93
N SER A 56 -8.15 8.26 10.61
CA SER A 56 -7.14 7.65 9.73
C SER A 56 -5.73 8.18 10.04
N ALA A 57 -5.59 9.51 10.18
CA ALA A 57 -4.32 10.14 10.57
C ALA A 57 -3.82 9.60 11.90
N ALA A 58 -4.68 9.53 12.92
CA ALA A 58 -4.32 9.03 14.25
C ALA A 58 -3.90 7.55 14.20
N ARG A 59 -4.66 6.69 13.51
CA ARG A 59 -4.34 5.26 13.34
C ARG A 59 -2.99 5.04 12.65
N LEU A 60 -2.69 5.84 11.63
CA LEU A 60 -1.42 5.79 10.90
C LEU A 60 -0.30 6.60 11.57
N ARG A 61 -0.58 7.28 12.69
CA ARG A 61 0.33 8.18 13.41
C ARG A 61 0.91 9.28 12.52
N LEU A 62 0.06 9.86 11.67
CA LEU A 62 0.33 10.97 10.76
C LEU A 62 -0.31 12.29 11.21
N ASP A 63 -0.83 12.36 12.44
CA ASP A 63 -1.54 13.50 13.01
C ASP A 63 -0.77 14.82 12.89
N ALA A 64 0.46 14.90 13.38
CA ALA A 64 1.30 16.10 13.30
C ALA A 64 1.68 16.48 11.86
N LEU A 65 1.81 15.51 10.94
CA LEU A 65 2.01 15.78 9.52
C LEU A 65 0.73 16.38 8.90
N ALA A 66 -0.42 15.77 9.17
CA ALA A 66 -1.72 16.24 8.69
C ALA A 66 -2.11 17.61 9.26
N ALA A 67 -1.72 17.92 10.49
CA ALA A 67 -1.93 19.23 11.10
C ALA A 67 -1.27 20.41 10.34
N ARG A 68 -0.29 20.13 9.47
CA ARG A 68 0.34 21.15 8.60
C ARG A 68 -0.46 21.46 7.35
N GLU A 69 -1.41 20.60 6.99
CA GLU A 69 -2.24 20.75 5.82
C GLU A 69 -3.31 21.82 6.05
N ARG A 70 -3.38 22.77 5.12
CA ARG A 70 -4.31 23.91 5.18
C ARG A 70 -5.54 23.69 4.32
N ARG A 71 -5.45 22.83 3.31
CA ARG A 71 -6.55 22.55 2.39
C ARG A 71 -7.57 21.63 3.07
N PRO A 72 -8.88 21.95 3.00
CA PRO A 72 -9.91 21.10 3.57
C PRO A 72 -10.03 19.77 2.82
N VAL A 73 -10.72 18.82 3.44
CA VAL A 73 -11.14 17.57 2.78
C VAL A 73 -12.20 17.87 1.73
N GLY A 74 -12.05 17.31 0.53
CA GLY A 74 -13.04 17.32 -0.54
C GLY A 74 -14.02 16.15 -0.47
N ALA A 75 -14.99 16.15 -1.39
CA ALA A 75 -16.04 15.13 -1.43
C ALA A 75 -15.60 13.76 -2.02
N GLY A 76 -14.35 13.61 -2.48
CA GLY A 76 -13.93 12.41 -3.22
C GLY A 76 -14.03 11.10 -2.43
N ALA A 77 -13.90 11.14 -1.11
CA ALA A 77 -14.10 9.98 -0.26
C ALA A 77 -15.55 9.46 -0.30
N LEU A 78 -16.54 10.32 -0.56
CA LEU A 78 -17.94 9.92 -0.71
C LEU A 78 -18.18 9.17 -2.01
N LEU A 79 -17.56 9.63 -3.10
CA LEU A 79 -17.60 8.92 -4.39
C LEU A 79 -16.92 7.55 -4.26
N LEU A 80 -15.79 7.46 -3.56
CA LEU A 80 -15.15 6.18 -3.27
C LEU A 80 -16.03 5.28 -2.39
N ALA A 81 -16.68 5.83 -1.38
CA ALA A 81 -17.59 5.07 -0.50
C ALA A 81 -18.81 4.55 -1.28
N ALA A 82 -19.42 5.38 -2.12
CA ALA A 82 -20.50 4.99 -3.02
C ALA A 82 -20.03 3.85 -3.93
N ALA A 83 -18.89 3.99 -4.61
CA ALA A 83 -18.36 2.96 -5.51
C ALA A 83 -18.10 1.61 -4.80
N VAL A 84 -17.60 1.64 -3.56
CA VAL A 84 -17.40 0.44 -2.74
C VAL A 84 -18.73 -0.24 -2.38
N GLY A 85 -19.76 0.55 -2.03
CA GLY A 85 -21.09 0.01 -1.71
C GLY A 85 -21.85 -0.46 -2.96
N GLY A 86 -21.65 0.21 -4.09
CA GLY A 86 -22.20 -0.14 -5.39
C GLY A 86 -21.43 -1.21 -6.15
N ARG A 87 -20.50 -1.94 -5.50
CA ARG A 87 -19.62 -2.94 -6.15
C ARG A 87 -20.36 -4.04 -6.92
N ALA A 88 -21.60 -4.35 -6.57
CA ALA A 88 -22.45 -5.28 -7.31
C ALA A 88 -22.84 -4.74 -8.71
N GLN A 89 -22.73 -3.43 -8.91
CA GLN A 89 -23.02 -2.70 -10.15
C GLN A 89 -21.70 -2.26 -10.80
N ALA A 90 -20.84 -3.23 -11.17
CA ALA A 90 -19.44 -3.01 -11.55
C ALA A 90 -19.21 -1.84 -12.52
N ARG A 91 -20.03 -1.69 -13.58
CA ARG A 91 -19.92 -0.57 -14.53
C ARG A 91 -20.14 0.78 -13.87
N LEU A 92 -21.23 0.93 -13.11
CA LEU A 92 -21.57 2.18 -12.43
C LEU A 92 -20.54 2.50 -11.33
N ALA A 93 -20.14 1.51 -10.53
CA ALA A 93 -19.08 1.70 -9.53
C ALA A 93 -17.78 2.19 -10.19
N ALA A 94 -17.40 1.62 -11.34
CA ALA A 94 -16.20 2.01 -12.06
C ALA A 94 -16.31 3.41 -12.69
N GLU A 95 -17.50 3.86 -13.09
CA GLU A 95 -17.79 5.23 -13.51
C GLU A 95 -17.74 6.20 -12.31
N THR A 96 -18.28 5.81 -11.15
CA THR A 96 -18.18 6.59 -9.92
C THR A 96 -16.73 6.79 -9.49
N VAL A 97 -15.87 5.76 -9.56
CA VAL A 97 -14.44 5.91 -9.27
C VAL A 97 -13.76 6.87 -10.26
N ARG A 98 -14.16 6.85 -11.55
CA ARG A 98 -13.61 7.76 -12.56
C ARG A 98 -13.96 9.22 -12.28
N ALA A 99 -15.08 9.48 -11.61
CA ALA A 99 -15.50 10.81 -11.21
C ALA A 99 -14.78 11.32 -9.93
N VAL A 100 -14.01 10.48 -9.24
CA VAL A 100 -13.29 10.87 -8.02
C VAL A 100 -12.23 11.93 -8.38
N PRO A 101 -12.28 13.13 -7.77
CA PRO A 101 -11.24 14.12 -7.99
C PRO A 101 -9.91 13.65 -7.41
N ALA A 102 -8.81 14.00 -8.08
CA ALA A 102 -7.47 13.76 -7.54
C ALA A 102 -7.36 14.34 -6.12
N ALA A 103 -6.66 13.64 -5.22
CA ALA A 103 -6.44 14.12 -3.87
C ALA A 103 -5.61 15.42 -3.91
N ARG A 104 -6.14 16.51 -3.33
CA ARG A 104 -5.50 17.84 -3.39
C ARG A 104 -4.80 18.22 -2.09
N SER A 105 -4.96 17.38 -1.06
CA SER A 105 -4.48 17.59 0.30
C SER A 105 -4.12 16.26 0.94
N LEU A 106 -3.29 16.27 1.99
CA LEU A 106 -3.05 15.06 2.78
C LEU A 106 -4.34 14.56 3.46
N TRP A 107 -5.27 15.46 3.78
CA TRP A 107 -6.56 15.07 4.33
C TRP A 107 -7.42 14.27 3.34
N ASP A 108 -7.41 14.63 2.05
CA ASP A 108 -8.04 13.82 0.99
C ASP A 108 -7.42 12.43 0.92
N VAL A 109 -6.08 12.36 0.90
CA VAL A 109 -5.34 11.09 0.86
C VAL A 109 -5.72 10.17 2.01
N LEU A 110 -5.80 10.72 3.23
CA LEU A 110 -6.17 9.97 4.44
C LEU A 110 -7.62 9.50 4.41
N ALA A 111 -8.55 10.33 3.92
CA ALA A 111 -9.96 9.97 3.76
C ALA A 111 -10.13 8.87 2.71
N TYR A 112 -9.46 9.00 1.57
CA TYR A 112 -9.51 8.03 0.47
C TYR A 112 -8.93 6.68 0.93
N HIS A 113 -7.85 6.71 1.71
CA HIS A 113 -7.28 5.51 2.29
C HIS A 113 -8.22 4.82 3.26
N ALA A 114 -8.86 5.58 4.16
CA ALA A 114 -9.75 5.04 5.18
C ALA A 114 -10.97 4.31 4.60
N VAL A 115 -11.44 4.72 3.42
CA VAL A 115 -12.52 4.06 2.69
C VAL A 115 -12.00 2.85 1.90
N VAL A 116 -10.95 3.05 1.11
CA VAL A 116 -10.52 2.06 0.11
C VAL A 116 -9.77 0.88 0.72
N ALA A 117 -8.77 1.14 1.56
CA ALA A 117 -7.89 0.10 2.09
C ALA A 117 -8.63 -1.07 2.77
N PRO A 118 -9.59 -0.83 3.70
CA PRO A 118 -10.33 -1.93 4.30
C PRO A 118 -11.29 -2.63 3.33
N ALA A 119 -11.73 -1.97 2.26
CA ALA A 119 -12.69 -2.54 1.32
C ALA A 119 -12.06 -3.50 0.32
N LEU A 120 -10.77 -3.34 -0.01
CA LEU A 120 -10.12 -4.06 -1.12
C LEU A 120 -10.19 -5.58 -1.02
N ALA A 121 -10.16 -6.15 0.19
CA ALA A 121 -10.28 -7.59 0.39
C ALA A 121 -11.66 -8.15 -0.01
N HIS A 122 -12.68 -7.29 -0.09
CA HIS A 122 -14.07 -7.65 -0.42
C HIS A 122 -14.44 -7.28 -1.86
N ILE A 123 -13.53 -6.66 -2.63
CA ILE A 123 -13.76 -6.33 -4.03
C ILE A 123 -13.33 -7.51 -4.90
N GLY A 124 -14.31 -8.32 -5.31
CA GLY A 124 -14.07 -9.49 -6.17
C GLY A 124 -13.65 -9.15 -7.60
N ASP A 125 -14.02 -7.97 -8.11
CA ASP A 125 -13.65 -7.49 -9.45
C ASP A 125 -12.23 -6.86 -9.43
N PRO A 126 -11.23 -7.49 -10.09
CA PRO A 126 -9.87 -6.96 -10.12
C PRO A 126 -9.76 -5.59 -10.80
N ALA A 127 -10.60 -5.30 -11.79
CA ALA A 127 -10.59 -4.03 -12.51
C ALA A 127 -11.07 -2.89 -11.62
N LEU A 128 -12.17 -3.11 -10.88
CA LEU A 128 -12.64 -2.15 -9.88
C LEU A 128 -11.61 -1.97 -8.75
N ALA A 129 -11.02 -3.06 -8.25
CA ALA A 129 -9.99 -3.00 -7.21
C ALA A 129 -8.75 -2.22 -7.68
N GLY A 130 -8.34 -2.36 -8.95
CA GLY A 130 -7.26 -1.57 -9.55
C GLY A 130 -7.59 -0.07 -9.59
N ARG A 131 -8.79 0.28 -10.07
CA ARG A 131 -9.27 1.68 -10.12
C ARG A 131 -9.36 2.32 -8.73
N LEU A 132 -9.87 1.60 -7.74
CA LEU A 132 -9.95 2.07 -6.36
C LEU A 132 -8.56 2.37 -5.78
N ARG A 133 -7.55 1.51 -6.06
CA ARG A 133 -6.16 1.77 -5.68
C ARG A 133 -5.62 3.00 -6.41
N ALA A 134 -5.83 3.12 -7.72
CA ALA A 134 -5.37 4.28 -8.49
C ALA A 134 -5.93 5.61 -7.98
N ALA A 135 -7.18 5.60 -7.49
CA ALA A 135 -7.82 6.77 -6.90
C ALA A 135 -7.40 7.03 -5.44
N SER A 136 -6.70 6.11 -4.77
CA SER A 136 -6.30 6.22 -3.35
C SER A 136 -4.77 6.06 -3.20
N PRO A 137 -3.98 7.15 -3.40
CA PRO A 137 -2.53 7.08 -3.52
C PRO A 137 -1.82 6.43 -2.32
N LEU A 138 -2.30 6.69 -1.09
CA LEU A 138 -1.73 6.06 0.11
C LEU A 138 -2.04 4.56 0.15
N THR A 139 -3.24 4.14 -0.26
CA THR A 139 -3.55 2.70 -0.36
C THR A 139 -2.69 2.02 -1.41
N ALA A 140 -2.53 2.65 -2.59
CA ALA A 140 -1.63 2.17 -3.63
C ALA A 140 -0.18 2.06 -3.13
N LEU A 141 0.30 3.08 -2.41
CA LEU A 141 1.65 3.08 -1.85
C LEU A 141 1.87 1.96 -0.82
N LEU A 142 0.92 1.73 0.08
CA LEU A 142 1.07 0.76 1.17
C LEU A 142 0.78 -0.70 0.74
N ASP A 143 -0.12 -0.91 -0.22
CA ASP A 143 -0.42 -2.22 -0.82
C ASP A 143 0.45 -2.47 -2.05
N ARG A 144 -0.02 -1.99 -3.21
CA ARG A 144 0.64 -1.96 -4.52
C ARG A 144 -0.13 -1.00 -5.43
N PRO A 145 0.51 -0.26 -6.34
CA PRO A 145 -0.20 0.58 -7.28
C PRO A 145 -0.80 -0.25 -8.42
N ASP A 146 -1.85 0.29 -9.02
CA ASP A 146 -2.18 0.03 -10.42
C ASP A 146 -1.22 0.86 -11.30
N PRO A 147 -0.82 0.41 -12.51
CA PRO A 147 0.10 1.18 -13.35
C PRO A 147 -0.29 2.64 -13.55
N VAL A 148 -1.59 2.96 -13.62
CA VAL A 148 -2.08 4.34 -13.78
C VAL A 148 -1.85 5.19 -12.51
N GLY A 149 -1.87 4.57 -11.32
CA GLY A 149 -1.72 5.25 -10.03
C GLY A 149 -0.31 5.26 -9.46
N GLU A 150 0.65 4.64 -10.15
CA GLU A 150 2.03 4.46 -9.67
C GLU A 150 2.72 5.80 -9.39
N THR A 151 2.72 6.72 -10.35
CA THR A 151 3.34 8.05 -10.19
C THR A 151 2.77 8.82 -9.00
N ASN A 152 1.47 8.76 -8.76
CA ASN A 152 0.85 9.46 -7.63
C ASN A 152 1.27 8.86 -6.28
N ALA A 153 1.49 7.54 -6.22
CA ALA A 153 1.98 6.86 -5.02
C ALA A 153 3.46 7.23 -4.74
N GLU A 154 4.29 7.32 -5.79
CA GLU A 154 5.70 7.75 -5.69
C GLU A 154 5.82 9.21 -5.25
N LEU A 155 5.06 10.12 -5.88
CA LEU A 155 5.04 11.54 -5.50
C LEU A 155 4.55 11.73 -4.05
N LEU A 156 3.53 10.99 -3.61
CA LEU A 156 3.09 11.03 -2.21
C LEU A 156 4.22 10.60 -1.26
N LEU A 157 4.97 9.56 -1.62
CA LEU A 157 6.10 9.09 -0.83
C LEU A 157 7.18 10.17 -0.73
N GLU A 158 7.67 10.65 -1.86
CA GLU A 158 8.84 11.54 -1.95
C GLU A 158 8.53 12.95 -1.45
N ASP A 159 7.44 13.56 -1.91
CA ASP A 159 7.15 14.97 -1.65
C ASP A 159 6.48 15.21 -0.29
N VAL A 160 5.83 14.18 0.28
CA VAL A 160 5.02 14.33 1.50
C VAL A 160 5.50 13.45 2.64
N LEU A 161 5.63 12.13 2.44
CA LEU A 161 5.90 11.23 3.58
C LEU A 161 7.37 11.26 4.00
N LEU A 162 8.30 11.29 3.07
CA LEU A 162 9.74 11.28 3.38
C LEU A 162 10.24 12.60 3.97
N THR A 163 9.52 13.70 3.73
CA THR A 163 9.82 15.03 4.28
C THR A 163 9.50 15.16 5.77
N HIS A 164 8.89 14.13 6.39
CA HIS A 164 8.51 14.17 7.80
C HIS A 164 8.81 12.86 8.55
N PRO A 165 9.27 12.93 9.83
CA PRO A 165 9.55 11.72 10.62
C PRO A 165 8.38 10.75 10.77
N GLN A 166 7.13 11.24 10.82
CA GLN A 166 5.95 10.37 10.88
C GLN A 166 5.76 9.54 9.61
N GLY A 167 5.96 10.12 8.42
CA GLY A 167 5.86 9.38 7.16
C GLY A 167 6.97 8.34 7.03
N ARG A 168 8.21 8.69 7.39
CA ARG A 168 9.33 7.72 7.46
C ARG A 168 9.02 6.55 8.39
N ARG A 169 8.45 6.82 9.58
CA ARG A 169 8.02 5.78 10.52
C ARG A 169 6.89 4.90 9.96
N LEU A 170 5.93 5.49 9.25
CA LEU A 170 4.86 4.74 8.60
C LEU A 170 5.44 3.76 7.58
N ILE A 171 6.32 4.23 6.67
CA ILE A 171 6.96 3.38 5.67
C ILE A 171 7.76 2.26 6.35
N THR A 172 8.56 2.58 7.36
CA THR A 172 9.30 1.57 8.15
C THR A 172 8.36 0.52 8.74
N THR A 173 7.29 0.96 9.39
CA THR A 173 6.32 0.09 10.06
C THR A 173 5.61 -0.83 9.08
N VAL A 174 5.19 -0.33 7.92
CA VAL A 174 4.42 -1.10 6.95
C VAL A 174 5.32 -1.98 6.08
N TYR A 175 6.47 -1.47 5.63
CA TYR A 175 7.32 -2.18 4.66
C TYR A 175 8.20 -3.24 5.32
N CYS A 176 8.37 -3.18 6.64
CA CYS A 176 9.08 -4.23 7.38
C CYS A 176 8.30 -5.56 7.42
N GLU A 177 6.98 -5.52 7.25
CA GLU A 177 6.15 -6.71 7.19
C GLU A 177 6.46 -7.56 5.94
N ALA A 178 6.33 -8.87 6.10
CA ALA A 178 6.44 -9.80 4.98
C ALA A 178 5.37 -9.48 3.92
N PRO A 179 5.73 -9.28 2.64
CA PRO A 179 4.74 -8.96 1.61
C PRO A 179 3.62 -10.01 1.53
N ALA A 180 2.38 -9.55 1.50
CA ALA A 180 1.18 -10.40 1.44
C ALA A 180 0.94 -11.00 0.05
N SER A 181 1.54 -10.42 -1.00
CA SER A 181 1.39 -10.90 -2.38
C SER A 181 2.68 -10.71 -3.19
N PRO A 182 2.86 -11.46 -4.30
CA PRO A 182 3.94 -11.25 -5.26
C PRO A 182 4.05 -9.80 -5.77
N ALA A 183 2.92 -9.20 -6.14
CA ALA A 183 2.91 -7.85 -6.69
C ALA A 183 3.32 -6.80 -5.64
N GLN A 184 2.92 -6.97 -4.38
CA GLN A 184 3.41 -6.13 -3.29
C GLN A 184 4.91 -6.32 -3.03
N ALA A 185 5.43 -7.54 -3.11
CA ALA A 185 6.86 -7.80 -2.94
C ALA A 185 7.70 -7.10 -4.02
N LEU A 186 7.26 -7.15 -5.28
CA LEU A 186 7.88 -6.45 -6.40
C LEU A 186 7.83 -4.93 -6.22
N TRP A 187 6.66 -4.39 -5.87
CA TRP A 187 6.47 -2.95 -5.65
C TRP A 187 7.39 -2.43 -4.54
N ARG A 188 7.30 -3.02 -3.34
CA ARG A 188 8.10 -2.62 -2.18
C ARG A 188 9.59 -2.82 -2.46
N GLY A 189 9.97 -3.92 -3.11
CA GLY A 189 11.36 -4.20 -3.48
C GLY A 189 11.95 -3.15 -4.43
N ARG A 190 11.19 -2.76 -5.47
CA ARG A 190 11.58 -1.69 -6.40
C ARG A 190 11.78 -0.35 -5.68
N LEU A 191 10.79 0.05 -4.87
CA LEU A 191 10.88 1.31 -4.12
C LEU A 191 12.08 1.32 -3.18
N LEU A 192 12.31 0.24 -2.42
CA LEU A 192 13.48 0.15 -1.54
C LEU A 192 14.81 0.20 -2.32
N ASP A 193 14.87 -0.39 -3.53
CA ASP A 193 16.08 -0.34 -4.37
C ASP A 193 16.33 1.05 -4.96
N GLN A 194 15.28 1.81 -5.28
CA GLN A 194 15.38 3.22 -5.67
C GLN A 194 15.83 4.07 -4.47
N LEU A 195 15.12 3.97 -3.34
CA LEU A 195 15.36 4.73 -2.13
C LEU A 195 16.75 4.49 -1.54
N ARG A 196 17.41 3.35 -1.77
CA ARG A 196 18.75 3.11 -1.19
C ARG A 196 19.80 4.13 -1.66
N MET A 197 19.54 4.83 -2.76
CA MET A 197 20.45 5.82 -3.34
C MET A 197 20.41 7.14 -2.58
N SER A 198 19.21 7.62 -2.21
CA SER A 198 18.98 8.90 -1.53
C SER A 198 18.66 8.75 -0.03
N GLU A 199 17.98 7.68 0.35
CA GLU A 199 17.36 7.44 1.65
C GLU A 199 17.87 6.16 2.32
N ARG A 200 19.19 5.96 2.27
CA ARG A 200 19.86 4.72 2.71
C ARG A 200 19.51 4.30 4.14
N GLU A 201 19.55 5.23 5.08
CA GLU A 201 19.27 4.92 6.50
C GLU A 201 17.84 4.42 6.68
N LEU A 202 16.86 5.00 5.96
CA LEU A 202 15.47 4.51 5.99
C LEU A 202 15.35 3.08 5.46
N VAL A 203 16.03 2.77 4.36
CA VAL A 203 16.04 1.41 3.81
C VAL A 203 16.64 0.43 4.81
N ILE A 204 17.72 0.81 5.49
CA ILE A 204 18.32 0.02 6.56
C ILE A 204 17.34 -0.15 7.73
N ASP A 205 16.64 0.91 8.16
CA ASP A 205 15.62 0.86 9.22
C ASP A 205 14.50 -0.13 8.87
N VAL A 206 14.03 -0.15 7.62
CA VAL A 206 13.00 -1.09 7.13
C VAL A 206 13.47 -2.53 7.29
N TYR A 207 14.67 -2.86 6.81
CA TYR A 207 15.19 -4.23 6.91
C TYR A 207 15.53 -4.63 8.35
N GLU A 208 16.06 -3.71 9.16
CA GLU A 208 16.30 -3.97 10.58
C GLU A 208 15.00 -4.26 11.32
N ALA A 209 13.96 -3.44 11.12
CA ALA A 209 12.64 -3.70 11.68
C ALA A 209 12.05 -5.03 11.18
N ALA A 210 12.27 -5.38 9.90
CA ALA A 210 11.78 -6.63 9.32
C ALA A 210 12.41 -7.86 10.00
N LEU A 211 13.72 -7.79 10.24
CA LEU A 211 14.49 -8.85 10.90
C LEU A 211 14.17 -8.95 12.39
N LEU A 212 13.88 -7.83 13.06
CA LEU A 212 13.55 -7.83 14.48
C LEU A 212 12.11 -8.29 14.76
N ARG A 213 11.14 -7.92 13.90
CA ARG A 213 9.71 -8.10 14.18
C ARG A 213 9.04 -9.19 13.33
N HIS A 214 9.54 -9.42 12.12
CA HIS A 214 8.86 -10.25 11.12
C HIS A 214 9.77 -11.35 10.51
N ALA A 215 10.89 -11.69 11.18
CA ALA A 215 11.86 -12.67 10.69
C ALA A 215 11.23 -14.01 10.28
N ALA A 216 10.34 -14.57 11.11
CA ALA A 216 9.71 -15.86 10.84
C ALA A 216 8.86 -15.84 9.55
N ALA A 217 8.10 -14.76 9.33
CA ALA A 217 7.27 -14.60 8.14
C ALA A 217 8.12 -14.46 6.88
N HIS A 218 9.18 -13.64 6.93
CA HIS A 218 10.14 -13.50 5.84
C HIS A 218 10.89 -14.80 5.53
N GLN A 219 11.32 -15.54 6.55
CA GLN A 219 11.95 -16.85 6.38
C GLN A 219 11.00 -17.87 5.74
N SER A 220 9.71 -17.83 6.09
CA SER A 220 8.69 -18.67 5.44
C SER A 220 8.59 -18.37 3.94
N LEU A 221 8.56 -17.09 3.55
CA LEU A 221 8.58 -16.69 2.14
C LEU A 221 9.86 -17.14 1.42
N ILE A 222 11.03 -16.96 2.04
CA ILE A 222 12.32 -17.39 1.46
C ILE A 222 12.35 -18.91 1.25
N ARG A 223 11.87 -19.69 2.23
CA ARG A 223 11.83 -21.16 2.11
C ARG A 223 10.93 -21.60 0.96
N ARG A 224 9.73 -21.03 0.84
CA ARG A 224 8.82 -21.31 -0.27
C ARG A 224 9.42 -20.92 -1.63
N ALA A 225 10.00 -19.73 -1.73
CA ALA A 225 10.67 -19.26 -2.95
C ALA A 225 11.83 -20.18 -3.37
N ARG A 226 12.64 -20.65 -2.40
CA ARG A 226 13.74 -21.59 -2.68
C ARG A 226 13.26 -22.96 -3.13
N ALA A 227 12.15 -23.46 -2.58
CA ALA A 227 11.56 -24.71 -3.03
C ALA A 227 11.15 -24.63 -4.52
N GLY A 228 10.68 -23.46 -4.98
CA GLY A 228 10.39 -23.22 -6.40
C GLY A 228 11.62 -23.18 -7.31
N LEU A 229 12.85 -23.08 -6.77
CA LEU A 229 14.09 -23.07 -7.57
C LEU A 229 14.70 -24.47 -7.78
N THR A 230 13.96 -25.54 -7.47
CA THR A 230 14.33 -26.92 -7.88
C THR A 230 14.25 -27.08 -9.39
N VAL A 231 14.91 -28.08 -9.98
CA VAL A 231 14.93 -28.27 -11.44
C VAL A 231 13.60 -28.85 -11.95
N PRO A 232 12.92 -28.23 -12.95
CA PRO A 232 13.23 -26.95 -13.58
C PRO A 232 12.78 -25.74 -12.72
N PRO A 233 13.57 -24.65 -12.68
CA PRO A 233 13.31 -23.53 -11.76
C PRO A 233 12.07 -22.72 -12.16
N ASP A 234 11.18 -22.48 -11.18
CA ASP A 234 10.05 -21.55 -11.28
C ASP A 234 10.48 -20.16 -10.78
N LEU A 235 10.95 -19.33 -11.72
CA LEU A 235 11.33 -17.96 -11.43
C LEU A 235 10.13 -17.06 -11.10
N ALA A 236 8.91 -17.39 -11.56
CA ALA A 236 7.73 -16.56 -11.32
C ALA A 236 7.38 -16.53 -9.82
N VAL A 237 7.57 -17.66 -9.12
CA VAL A 237 7.38 -17.76 -7.67
C VAL A 237 8.53 -17.14 -6.88
N ALA A 238 9.78 -17.33 -7.33
CA ALA A 238 10.96 -16.90 -6.57
C ALA A 238 11.31 -15.42 -6.72
N ARG A 239 11.11 -14.85 -7.93
CA ARG A 239 11.50 -13.47 -8.28
C ARG A 239 10.89 -12.42 -7.34
N PRO A 240 9.59 -12.42 -7.03
CA PRO A 240 9.01 -11.39 -6.16
C PRO A 240 9.66 -11.32 -4.78
N VAL A 241 9.91 -12.47 -4.16
CA VAL A 241 10.57 -12.55 -2.85
C VAL A 241 12.03 -12.12 -2.97
N ALA A 242 12.73 -12.54 -4.01
CA ALA A 242 14.11 -12.15 -4.28
C ALA A 242 14.26 -10.63 -4.45
N HIS A 243 13.37 -9.98 -5.21
CA HIS A 243 13.40 -8.53 -5.45
C HIS A 243 13.15 -7.72 -4.18
N TRP A 244 12.36 -8.21 -3.23
CA TRP A 244 12.22 -7.55 -1.93
C TRP A 244 13.56 -7.48 -1.17
N TRP A 245 14.49 -8.43 -1.38
CA TRP A 245 15.83 -8.42 -0.77
C TRP A 245 16.92 -7.71 -1.60
N ALA A 246 16.58 -7.20 -2.79
CA ALA A 246 17.56 -6.65 -3.73
C ALA A 246 18.33 -5.46 -3.13
N ALA A 247 17.63 -4.49 -2.53
CA ALA A 247 18.24 -3.29 -1.97
C ALA A 247 19.26 -3.64 -0.87
N LEU A 248 18.90 -4.55 0.04
CA LEU A 248 19.82 -5.02 1.09
C LEU A 248 21.03 -5.77 0.51
N ALA A 249 20.84 -6.59 -0.53
CA ALA A 249 21.96 -7.29 -1.18
C ALA A 249 22.95 -6.31 -1.83
N ARG A 250 22.46 -5.22 -2.43
CA ARG A 250 23.30 -4.17 -3.01
C ARG A 250 23.97 -3.32 -1.91
N LEU A 251 23.29 -3.03 -0.81
CA LEU A 251 23.87 -2.36 0.36
C LEU A 251 24.92 -3.24 1.05
N GLU A 252 24.75 -4.55 1.11
CA GLU A 252 25.76 -5.48 1.66
C GLU A 252 27.07 -5.41 0.87
N ARG A 253 26.98 -5.28 -0.46
CA ARG A 253 28.14 -5.16 -1.36
C ARG A 253 28.84 -3.82 -1.23
N SER A 254 28.08 -2.72 -1.13
CA SER A 254 28.61 -1.35 -1.24
C SER A 254 28.85 -0.65 0.12
N HIS A 255 28.12 -1.04 1.16
CA HIS A 255 28.05 -0.34 2.44
C HIS A 255 28.10 -1.30 3.65
N ARG A 256 28.91 -2.36 3.55
CA ARG A 256 29.01 -3.43 4.57
C ARG A 256 29.28 -2.91 5.99
N ARG A 257 30.06 -1.85 6.14
CA ARG A 257 30.38 -1.26 7.46
C ARG A 257 29.14 -0.67 8.12
N LEU A 258 28.25 -0.01 7.37
CA LEU A 258 27.01 0.54 7.89
C LEU A 258 26.10 -0.58 8.40
N LEU A 259 25.90 -1.65 7.63
CA LEU A 259 25.08 -2.78 8.07
C LEU A 259 25.63 -3.45 9.35
N ARG A 260 26.95 -3.59 9.46
CA ARG A 260 27.59 -4.17 10.66
C ARG A 260 27.47 -3.29 11.91
N ALA A 261 27.32 -1.98 11.73
CA ALA A 261 27.15 -1.05 12.85
C ALA A 261 25.73 -1.11 13.45
N ARG A 262 24.75 -1.69 12.73
CA ARG A 262 23.37 -1.82 13.20
C ARG A 262 23.21 -3.08 14.04
N SER A 263 22.87 -2.92 15.31
CA SER A 263 22.73 -4.02 16.26
C SER A 263 21.62 -5.01 15.91
N GLY A 264 20.56 -4.56 15.24
CA GLY A 264 19.44 -5.41 14.83
C GLY A 264 19.67 -6.16 13.51
N ILE A 265 20.73 -5.84 12.76
CA ILE A 265 21.09 -6.54 11.51
C ILE A 265 22.15 -7.60 11.83
N GLY A 266 21.70 -8.72 12.39
CA GLY A 266 22.50 -9.93 12.58
C GLY A 266 22.70 -10.72 11.28
N THR A 267 22.94 -12.03 11.35
CA THR A 267 23.11 -12.89 10.16
C THR A 267 21.79 -13.33 9.51
N GLY A 268 20.64 -12.98 10.11
CA GLY A 268 19.31 -13.41 9.68
C GLY A 268 18.89 -12.97 8.27
N TYR A 269 19.53 -11.95 7.71
CA TYR A 269 19.25 -11.47 6.35
C TYR A 269 19.95 -12.27 5.24
N LEU A 270 20.99 -13.04 5.58
CA LEU A 270 21.81 -13.76 4.60
C LEU A 270 21.02 -14.72 3.70
N PRO A 271 19.99 -15.46 4.19
CA PRO A 271 19.17 -16.30 3.32
C PRO A 271 18.47 -15.53 2.20
N GLY A 272 17.96 -14.33 2.49
CA GLY A 272 17.30 -13.46 1.52
C GLY A 272 18.28 -12.92 0.47
N VAL A 273 19.45 -12.43 0.91
CA VAL A 273 20.51 -11.96 0.00
C VAL A 273 21.02 -13.09 -0.91
N ARG A 274 21.17 -14.31 -0.38
CA ARG A 274 21.54 -15.49 -1.19
C ARG A 274 20.46 -15.86 -2.20
N LEU A 275 19.18 -15.78 -1.82
CA LEU A 275 18.06 -16.01 -2.74
C LEU A 275 18.10 -15.01 -3.90
N TYR A 276 18.27 -13.71 -3.61
CA TYR A 276 18.41 -12.68 -4.65
C TYR A 276 19.56 -12.98 -5.63
N LYS A 277 20.77 -13.25 -5.10
CA LYS A 277 21.94 -13.60 -5.92
C LYS A 277 21.76 -14.89 -6.74
N GLN A 278 20.91 -15.82 -6.28
CA GLN A 278 20.60 -17.04 -7.04
C GLN A 278 19.64 -16.74 -8.19
N VAL A 279 18.56 -16.00 -7.94
CA VAL A 279 17.60 -15.58 -8.97
C VAL A 279 18.30 -14.74 -10.04
N GLU A 280 19.10 -13.74 -9.64
CA GLU A 280 19.86 -12.88 -10.57
C GLU A 280 20.76 -13.70 -11.53
N ARG A 281 21.41 -14.76 -11.03
CA ARG A 281 22.24 -15.66 -11.86
C ARG A 281 21.43 -16.52 -12.81
N LEU A 282 20.29 -17.05 -12.35
CA LEU A 282 19.41 -17.87 -13.19
C LEU A 282 18.79 -17.04 -14.32
N GLU A 283 18.41 -15.79 -14.03
CA GLU A 283 17.91 -14.86 -15.04
C GLU A 283 18.98 -14.50 -16.08
N ALA A 284 20.22 -14.27 -15.62
CA ALA A 284 21.34 -14.03 -16.54
C ALA A 284 21.69 -15.26 -17.40
N SER A 285 21.50 -16.47 -16.87
CA SER A 285 21.80 -17.74 -17.57
C SER A 285 20.69 -18.18 -18.52
N GLY A 286 19.43 -17.80 -18.25
CA GLY A 286 18.27 -18.02 -19.12
C GLY A 286 18.01 -16.90 -20.12
N GLY A 287 18.84 -15.83 -20.11
CA GLY A 287 18.66 -14.60 -20.88
C GLY A 287 19.46 -14.55 -22.20
N SER A 288 19.40 -15.60 -23.02
CA SER A 288 19.69 -15.48 -24.45
C SER A 288 18.42 -15.79 -25.26
N PRO A 289 17.54 -14.79 -25.51
CA PRO A 289 16.61 -14.88 -26.62
C PRO A 289 17.36 -14.56 -27.91
N ALA A 290 17.42 -15.52 -28.82
CA ALA A 290 17.59 -15.25 -30.24
C ALA A 290 16.29 -14.65 -30.82
#